data_AF-A0A1A6G0F2-F1
#
_entry.id   AF-A0A1A6G0F2-F1
#
_cell.length_a   1.000
_cell.length_b   1.000
_cell.length_c   1.000
_cell.angle_alpha   90.00
_cell.angle_beta   90.00
_cell.angle_gamma   90.00
#
_symmetry.space_group_name_H-M   'P 1'
#
loop_
_entity.id
_entity.type
_entity.pdbx_description
1 polymer ?
#
loop_
_entity_poly.entity_id
_entity_poly.type
_entity_poly.pdbx_seq_one_letter_code
_entity_poly.pdbx_strand_id
1 'polypeptide(L)'
;MDLLVTIRKRTTCSMYKMDPLRIEEEVRVKIKDLNEHIVCCLCAGYFTDATTITECLHTFCKSCIVKYLQTSKYCPMCNIKIHETQPLLNLKLDRVMQDIVYKLVPGLQDSEEKRIREFYQS
;
A
#
# COMPACT_ATOMS: atom_id res chain seq x y z
N MET A 1 6.84 -11.13 19.72
CA MET A 1 6.82 -12.06 18.58
C MET A 1 6.95 -11.21 17.32
N ASP A 2 8.14 -11.12 16.76
CA ASP A 2 8.38 -10.37 15.52
C ASP A 2 8.00 -11.26 14.33
N LEU A 3 6.90 -10.97 13.62
CA LEU A 3 6.54 -11.70 12.41
C LEU A 3 7.60 -11.43 11.33
N LEU A 4 8.33 -12.47 10.93
CA LEU A 4 9.26 -12.42 9.80
C LEU A 4 8.51 -12.76 8.52
N VAL A 5 8.67 -11.92 7.51
CA VAL A 5 8.15 -12.16 6.17
C VAL A 5 9.29 -12.44 5.21
N THR A 6 9.10 -13.42 4.33
CA THR A 6 10.10 -13.81 3.33
C THR A 6 9.80 -13.11 2.02
N ILE A 7 10.73 -12.26 1.58
CA ILE A 7 10.66 -11.58 0.28
C ILE A 7 11.59 -12.31 -0.68
N ARG A 8 11.04 -12.82 -1.79
CA ARG A 8 11.82 -13.40 -2.88
C ARG A 8 12.21 -12.32 -3.87
N LYS A 9 13.51 -12.06 -4.04
CA LYS A 9 14.00 -11.12 -5.06
C LYS A 9 13.82 -11.72 -6.45
N ARG A 10 12.81 -11.27 -7.20
CA ARG A 10 12.78 -11.46 -8.67
C ARG A 10 13.73 -10.45 -9.29
N THR A 11 14.95 -10.85 -9.60
CA THR A 11 15.85 -10.03 -10.43
C THR A 11 15.34 -10.03 -11.86
N THR A 12 14.51 -9.05 -12.22
CA THR A 12 14.23 -8.71 -13.61
C THR A 12 15.35 -7.81 -14.10
N CYS A 13 16.38 -8.41 -14.69
CA CYS A 13 17.21 -7.72 -15.67
C CYS A 13 17.56 -8.74 -16.75
N SER A 14 16.79 -8.69 -17.83
CA SER A 14 17.24 -9.22 -19.12
C SER A 14 18.43 -8.36 -19.53
N MET A 15 19.61 -8.96 -19.68
CA MET A 15 20.53 -8.72 -20.81
C MET A 15 21.93 -9.34 -20.70
N TYR A 16 22.30 -10.04 -19.61
CA TYR A 16 23.54 -10.84 -19.61
C TYR A 16 23.40 -12.14 -18.82
N LYS A 17 23.20 -13.22 -19.58
CA LYS A 17 23.48 -14.65 -19.26
C LYS A 17 22.68 -15.28 -18.10
N MET A 18 22.04 -16.40 -18.43
CA MET A 18 21.50 -17.36 -17.47
C MET A 18 22.66 -17.92 -16.64
N ASP A 19 22.78 -17.47 -15.39
CA ASP A 19 23.68 -18.07 -14.41
C ASP A 19 22.97 -19.30 -13.78
N PRO A 20 23.49 -20.53 -13.96
CA PRO A 20 22.90 -21.77 -13.44
C PRO A 20 22.96 -21.90 -11.91
N LEU A 21 23.60 -20.97 -11.18
CA LEU A 21 23.75 -21.01 -9.72
C LEU A 21 23.01 -19.87 -9.01
N ARG A 22 21.90 -19.35 -9.58
CA ARG A 22 21.07 -18.36 -8.87
C ARG A 22 20.41 -19.00 -7.66
N ILE A 23 21.08 -18.91 -6.52
CA ILE A 23 20.49 -19.10 -5.20
C ILE A 23 19.35 -18.09 -5.11
N GLU A 24 18.11 -18.58 -5.01
CA GLU A 24 16.97 -17.73 -4.64
C GLU A 24 17.24 -17.20 -3.24
N GLU A 25 17.89 -16.04 -3.14
CA GLU A 25 18.14 -15.41 -1.85
C GLU A 25 16.81 -14.95 -1.25
N GLU A 26 16.32 -15.76 -0.32
CA GLU A 26 15.18 -15.44 0.53
C GLU A 26 15.60 -14.41 1.58
N VAL A 27 15.08 -13.18 1.47
CA VAL A 27 15.32 -12.15 2.48
C VAL A 27 14.22 -12.24 3.52
N ARG A 28 14.61 -12.42 4.80
CA ARG A 28 13.69 -12.36 5.94
C ARG A 28 13.72 -10.97 6.54
N VAL A 29 12.58 -10.28 6.55
CA VAL A 29 12.42 -8.94 7.13
C VAL A 29 11.37 -9.00 8.22
N LYS A 30 11.51 -8.23 9.31
CA LYS A 30 10.44 -8.12 10.30
C LYS A 30 9.37 -7.20 9.74
N ILE A 31 8.11 -7.59 9.83
CA ILE A 31 7.00 -6.79 9.29
C ILE A 31 6.97 -5.37 9.86
N LYS A 32 7.34 -5.21 11.13
CA LYS A 32 7.40 -3.90 11.80
C LYS A 32 8.35 -2.91 11.12
N ASP A 33 9.41 -3.41 10.50
CA ASP A 33 10.40 -2.57 9.80
C ASP A 33 9.85 -2.08 8.45
N LEU A 34 8.76 -2.69 7.97
CA LEU A 34 8.06 -2.29 6.74
C LEU A 34 6.87 -1.38 7.00
N ASN A 35 6.37 -1.32 8.24
CA ASN A 35 5.12 -0.63 8.59
C ASN A 35 5.12 0.86 8.19
N GLU A 36 6.28 1.53 8.28
CA GLU A 36 6.40 2.94 7.87
C GLU A 36 6.06 3.18 6.38
N HIS A 37 6.14 2.12 5.56
CA HIS A 37 5.86 2.20 4.13
C HIS A 37 4.47 1.66 3.74
N ILE A 38 3.81 0.87 4.58
CA ILE A 38 2.57 0.14 4.21
C ILE A 38 1.36 0.46 5.10
N VAL A 39 1.52 1.36 6.07
CA VAL A 39 0.47 1.79 6.99
C VAL A 39 -0.05 3.17 6.62
N CYS A 40 -1.37 3.31 6.59
CA CYS A 40 -2.06 4.57 6.37
C CYS A 40 -2.02 5.44 7.63
N CYS A 41 -1.46 6.65 7.53
CA CYS A 41 -1.36 7.56 8.68
C CYS A 41 -2.72 8.09 9.17
N LEU A 42 -3.78 8.01 8.36
CA LEU A 42 -5.13 8.50 8.73
C LEU A 42 -5.90 7.52 9.62
N CYS A 43 -5.67 6.21 9.49
CA CYS A 43 -6.37 5.18 10.26
C CYS A 43 -5.44 4.28 11.09
N ALA A 44 -4.13 4.45 10.97
CA ALA A 44 -3.10 3.61 11.59
C ALA A 44 -3.20 2.10 11.25
N GLY A 45 -3.92 1.74 10.18
CA GLY A 45 -4.01 0.38 9.64
C GLY A 45 -3.25 0.24 8.32
N TYR A 46 -3.05 -0.99 7.85
CA TYR A 46 -2.49 -1.25 6.52
C TYR A 46 -3.36 -0.67 5.40
N PHE A 47 -2.75 -0.36 4.27
CA PHE A 47 -3.50 0.15 3.12
C PHE A 47 -4.57 -0.82 2.64
N THR A 48 -5.80 -0.31 2.52
CA THR A 48 -6.94 -0.93 1.85
C THR A 48 -7.43 0.00 0.75
N ASP A 49 -7.52 -0.52 -0.48
CA ASP A 49 -7.64 0.28 -1.69
C ASP A 49 -6.63 1.46 -1.71
N ALA A 50 -5.34 1.14 -1.67
CA ALA A 50 -4.24 2.10 -1.68
C ALA A 50 -4.49 3.17 -2.76
N THR A 51 -4.51 4.43 -2.33
CA THR A 51 -4.85 5.59 -3.14
C THR A 51 -3.77 6.64 -2.95
N THR A 52 -3.11 7.00 -4.05
CA THR A 52 -1.96 7.90 -4.06
C THR A 52 -2.38 9.26 -4.62
N ILE A 53 -1.92 10.33 -3.96
CA ILE A 53 -2.05 11.71 -4.44
C ILE A 53 -1.00 11.94 -5.53
N THR A 54 -1.38 12.35 -6.73
CA THR A 54 -0.45 12.51 -7.86
C THR A 54 0.58 13.61 -7.65
N GLU A 55 0.20 14.70 -6.97
CA GLU A 55 1.05 15.87 -6.78
C GLU A 55 2.24 15.65 -5.84
N CYS A 56 2.13 14.72 -4.89
CA CYS A 56 3.14 14.52 -3.86
C CYS A 56 3.47 13.06 -3.55
N LEU A 57 2.83 12.11 -4.24
CA LEU A 57 3.05 10.66 -4.13
C LEU A 57 2.85 10.06 -2.72
N HIS A 58 2.13 10.74 -1.83
CA HIS A 58 1.71 10.14 -0.56
C HIS A 58 0.48 9.25 -0.76
N THR A 59 0.50 8.08 -0.11
CA THR A 59 -0.51 7.02 -0.25
C THR A 59 -1.33 6.87 1.02
N PHE A 60 -2.62 6.59 0.87
CA PHE A 60 -3.61 6.42 1.93
C PHE A 60 -4.61 5.32 1.55
N CYS A 61 -5.45 4.86 2.49
CA CYS A 61 -6.64 4.08 2.10
C CYS A 61 -7.63 4.96 1.33
N LYS A 62 -8.29 4.43 0.30
CA LYS A 62 -9.29 5.17 -0.50
C LYS A 62 -10.34 5.86 0.36
N SER A 63 -10.98 5.12 1.25
CA SER A 63 -12.03 5.63 2.13
C SER A 63 -11.51 6.74 3.06
N CYS A 64 -10.29 6.61 3.57
CA CYS A 64 -9.66 7.59 4.44
C CYS A 64 -9.40 8.91 3.72
N ILE A 65 -8.72 8.89 2.57
CA ILE A 65 -8.37 10.12 1.88
C ILE A 65 -9.59 10.80 1.25
N VAL A 66 -10.54 10.04 0.70
CA VAL A 66 -11.78 10.60 0.17
C VAL A 66 -12.58 11.30 1.28
N LYS A 67 -12.69 10.70 2.47
CA LYS A 67 -13.34 11.32 3.62
C LYS A 67 -12.61 12.58 4.08
N TYR A 68 -11.29 12.53 4.20
CA TYR A 68 -10.49 13.69 4.61
C TYR A 68 -10.70 14.90 3.67
N LEU A 69 -10.70 14.66 2.36
CA LEU A 69 -10.83 15.71 1.34
C LEU A 69 -12.23 16.32 1.21
N GLN A 70 -13.20 15.85 2.00
CA GLN A 70 -14.48 16.54 2.15
C GLN A 70 -14.33 17.89 2.86
N THR A 71 -13.27 18.06 3.66
CA THR A 71 -13.06 19.25 4.50
C THR A 71 -11.73 19.96 4.24
N SER A 72 -10.85 19.37 3.42
CA SER A 72 -9.51 19.90 3.13
C SER A 72 -9.15 19.68 1.66
N LYS A 73 -8.23 20.51 1.14
CA LYS A 73 -7.65 20.38 -0.20
C LYS A 73 -6.13 20.16 -0.17
N TYR A 74 -5.58 19.89 1.01
CA TYR A 74 -4.14 19.75 1.24
C TYR A 74 -3.81 18.31 1.63
N CYS A 75 -2.60 17.85 1.30
CA CYS A 75 -2.15 16.53 1.69
C CYS A 75 -2.03 16.41 3.23
N PRO A 76 -2.57 15.36 3.87
CA PRO A 76 -2.44 15.15 5.31
C PRO A 76 -1.00 15.02 5.83
N MET A 77 -0.06 14.62 4.97
CA MET A 77 1.34 14.36 5.37
C MET A 77 2.26 15.55 5.15
N CYS A 78 2.20 16.19 3.97
CA CYS A 78 3.14 17.24 3.60
C CYS A 78 2.49 18.62 3.41
N ASN A 79 1.17 18.73 3.60
CA ASN A 79 0.42 19.96 3.46
C ASN A 79 0.52 20.65 2.08
N ILE A 80 0.95 19.92 1.03
CA ILE A 80 0.90 20.40 -0.35
C ILE A 80 -0.55 20.44 -0.82
N LYS A 81 -0.95 21.52 -1.51
CA LYS A 81 -2.28 21.64 -2.11
C LYS A 81 -2.43 20.60 -3.22
N ILE A 82 -3.46 19.77 -3.13
CA ILE A 82 -3.71 18.65 -4.05
C ILE A 82 -4.31 19.17 -5.37
N HIS A 83 -5.25 20.11 -5.28
CA HIS A 83 -5.92 20.72 -6.41
C HIS A 83 -6.60 22.03 -5.97
N GLU A 84 -6.82 22.98 -6.89
CA GLU A 84 -7.45 24.27 -6.60
C GLU A 84 -8.90 24.16 -6.12
N THR A 85 -9.73 23.41 -6.85
CA THR A 85 -11.17 23.25 -6.56
C THR A 85 -11.58 21.83 -6.21
N GLN A 86 -11.12 20.83 -6.97
CA GLN A 86 -11.58 19.44 -6.91
C GLN A 86 -10.43 18.47 -6.58
N PRO A 87 -10.08 18.28 -5.29
CA PRO A 87 -8.92 17.45 -4.89
C PRO A 87 -9.06 15.96 -5.27
N LEU A 88 -10.29 15.48 -5.49
CA LEU A 88 -10.53 14.09 -5.90
C LEU A 88 -10.00 13.76 -7.32
N LEU A 89 -9.82 14.76 -8.20
CA LEU A 89 -9.30 14.53 -9.55
C LEU A 89 -7.83 14.08 -9.57
N ASN A 90 -7.08 14.48 -8.54
CA ASN A 90 -5.65 14.20 -8.39
C ASN A 90 -5.38 13.00 -7.47
N LEU A 91 -6.39 12.13 -7.29
CA LEU A 91 -6.24 10.82 -6.66
C LEU A 91 -6.19 9.72 -7.71
N LYS A 92 -5.30 8.74 -7.49
CA LYS A 92 -5.24 7.52 -8.31
C LYS A 92 -5.18 6.28 -7.42
N LEU A 93 -5.91 5.25 -7.81
CA LEU A 93 -5.76 3.93 -7.20
C LEU A 93 -4.38 3.37 -7.54
N ASP A 94 -3.63 3.04 -6.51
CA ASP A 94 -2.29 2.48 -6.59
C ASP A 94 -2.35 0.96 -6.46
N ARG A 95 -2.68 0.31 -7.57
CA ARG A 95 -2.83 -1.15 -7.61
C ARG A 95 -1.53 -1.87 -7.28
N VAL A 96 -0.39 -1.31 -7.68
CA VAL A 96 0.92 -1.91 -7.41
C VAL A 96 1.21 -1.83 -5.92
N MET A 97 0.97 -0.68 -5.29
CA MET A 97 1.15 -0.55 -3.85
C MET A 97 0.21 -1.46 -3.07
N GLN A 98 -1.05 -1.59 -3.50
CA GLN A 98 -2.00 -2.52 -2.88
C GLN A 98 -1.53 -3.98 -3.00
N ASP A 99 -1.04 -4.39 -4.17
CA ASP A 99 -0.49 -5.72 -4.40
C ASP A 99 0.73 -5.99 -3.51
N ILE A 100 1.59 -4.98 -3.32
CA ILE A 100 2.75 -5.07 -2.42
C ILE A 100 2.27 -5.33 -0.99
N VAL A 101 1.31 -4.54 -0.50
CA VAL A 101 0.77 -4.70 0.87
C VAL A 101 0.16 -6.09 1.07
N TYR A 102 -0.67 -6.56 0.14
CA TYR A 102 -1.29 -7.89 0.24
C TYR A 102 -0.30 -9.05 0.12
N LYS A 103 0.78 -8.90 -0.65
CA LYS A 103 1.84 -9.92 -0.72
C LYS A 103 2.74 -9.91 0.52
N LEU A 104 2.90 -8.76 1.17
CA LEU A 104 3.76 -8.63 2.36
C LEU A 104 3.06 -9.03 3.64
N VAL A 105 1.76 -8.74 3.81
CA VAL A 105 1.03 -8.97 5.06
C VAL A 105 0.17 -10.24 4.94
N PRO A 106 0.56 -11.37 5.59
CA PRO A 106 -0.16 -12.63 5.44
C PRO A 106 -1.62 -12.54 5.92
N GLY A 107 -2.55 -13.06 5.13
CA GLY A 107 -3.98 -13.12 5.45
C GLY A 107 -4.72 -11.78 5.43
N LEU A 108 -4.05 -10.67 5.10
CA LEU A 108 -4.68 -9.35 5.10
C LEU A 108 -5.80 -9.27 4.07
N GLN A 109 -5.56 -9.72 2.84
CA GLN A 109 -6.57 -9.71 1.78
C GLN A 109 -7.78 -10.56 2.15
N ASP A 110 -7.56 -11.80 2.58
CA ASP A 110 -8.63 -12.71 3.01
C ASP A 110 -9.46 -12.11 4.16
N SER A 111 -8.80 -11.45 5.11
CA SER A 111 -9.48 -10.80 6.24
C SER A 111 -10.33 -9.60 5.82
N GLU A 112 -9.92 -8.85 4.79
CA GLU A 112 -10.68 -7.74 4.23
C GLU A 112 -11.90 -8.27 3.46
N GLU A 113 -11.70 -9.26 2.60
CA GLU A 113 -12.78 -9.91 1.84
C GLU A 113 -13.83 -10.54 2.76
N LYS A 114 -13.40 -11.16 3.86
CA LYS A 114 -14.29 -11.70 4.88
C LYS A 114 -15.13 -10.60 5.53
N ARG A 115 -14.50 -9.49 5.97
CA ARG A 115 -15.21 -8.36 6.60
C ARG A 115 -16.24 -7.75 5.65
N ILE A 116 -15.89 -7.60 4.37
CA ILE A 116 -16.82 -7.11 3.34
C ILE A 116 -18.00 -8.06 3.21
N ARG A 117 -17.76 -9.37 3.10
CA ARG A 117 -18.82 -10.37 2.97
C ARG A 117 -19.78 -10.36 4.16
N GLU A 118 -19.25 -10.32 5.38
CA GLU A 118 -20.03 -10.30 6.62
C GLU A 118 -20.94 -9.06 6.68
N PHE A 119 -20.43 -7.88 6.28
CA PHE A 119 -21.21 -6.64 6.27
C PHE A 119 -22.41 -6.67 5.30
N TYR A 120 -22.27 -7.29 4.13
CA TYR A 120 -23.38 -7.40 3.17
C TYR A 120 -24.34 -8.55 3.47
N GLN A 121 -24.01 -9.41 4.43
CA GLN A 121 -24.87 -10.52 4.89
C GLN A 121 -25.66 -10.18 6.16
N SER A 122 -25.29 -9.10 6.86
CA SER A 122 -26.03 -8.55 8.01
C SER A 122 -27.15 -7.62 7.58
#